data_AF-A0A292RK06-F1
#
_entry.id   AF-A0A292RK06-F1
#
_cell.length_a   1.000
_cell.length_b   1.000
_cell.length_c   1.000
_cell.angle_alpha   90.00
_cell.angle_beta   90.00
_cell.angle_gamma   90.00
#
_symmetry.space_group_name_H-M   'P 1'
#
loop_
_entity.id
_entity.type
_entity.pdbx_description
1 polymer ?
#
loop_
_entity_poly.entity_id
_entity_poly.type
_entity_poly.pdbx_seq_one_letter_code
_entity_poly.pdbx_strand_id
1 'polypeptide(L)'
;MLVITRKNGQKIMINDNIEITIVEAKNGVCKVAIKADKDVKIYREEIYLQIKLANLIGKNTNVSAVDSVSNLIKSGTVLNDKAGVSSSTGEEVVVDEENSKSTKSSIRINKKNVES
;
A
#
# COMPACT_ATOMS: atom_id res chain seq x y z
N MET A 1 22.20 5.19 -5.72
CA MET A 1 21.97 3.74 -5.86
C MET A 1 23.32 3.03 -5.80
N LEU A 2 23.48 2.03 -4.94
CA LEU A 2 24.70 1.22 -4.83
C LEU A 2 24.41 -0.18 -5.35
N VAL A 3 25.23 -0.69 -6.28
CA VAL A 3 25.03 -2.00 -6.93
C VAL A 3 26.20 -2.90 -6.57
N ILE A 4 25.90 -4.07 -5.97
CA ILE A 4 26.91 -5.03 -5.53
C ILE A 4 26.42 -6.43 -5.89
N THR A 5 27.30 -7.23 -6.49
CA THR A 5 27.03 -8.63 -6.80
C THR A 5 27.52 -9.53 -5.67
N ARG A 6 26.67 -10.46 -5.22
CA ARG A 6 26.99 -11.49 -4.23
C ARG A 6 26.63 -12.87 -4.78
N LYS A 7 27.40 -13.89 -4.39
CA LYS A 7 27.08 -15.30 -4.66
C LYS A 7 26.16 -15.87 -3.57
N ASN A 8 25.57 -17.03 -3.83
CA ASN A 8 24.78 -17.78 -2.83
C ASN A 8 25.63 -18.02 -1.56
N GLY A 9 25.03 -17.81 -0.40
CA GLY A 9 25.67 -17.90 0.92
C GLY A 9 26.44 -16.65 1.35
N GLN A 10 26.62 -15.65 0.47
CA GLN A 10 27.30 -14.40 0.85
C GLN A 10 26.32 -13.39 1.47
N LYS A 11 26.90 -12.49 2.27
CA LYS A 11 26.16 -11.53 3.09
C LYS A 11 26.51 -10.10 2.72
N ILE A 12 25.57 -9.20 2.97
CA ILE A 12 25.69 -7.74 2.84
C ILE A 12 25.27 -7.17 4.20
N MET A 13 26.13 -6.38 4.81
CA MET A 13 25.81 -5.65 6.03
C MET A 13 25.41 -4.23 5.67
N ILE A 14 24.30 -3.75 6.22
CA ILE A 14 23.88 -2.35 6.15
C ILE A 14 23.96 -1.82 7.58
N ASN A 15 24.80 -0.80 7.78
CA ASN A 15 25.17 -0.34 9.12
C ASN A 15 25.70 -1.52 9.96
N ASP A 16 25.36 -1.58 11.24
CA ASP A 16 25.82 -2.65 12.14
C ASP A 16 24.70 -3.63 12.56
N ASN A 17 23.44 -3.32 12.24
CA ASN A 17 22.26 -4.03 12.76
C ASN A 17 21.44 -4.76 11.68
N ILE A 18 21.75 -4.60 10.39
CA ILE A 18 21.02 -5.24 9.30
C ILE A 18 21.96 -6.12 8.49
N GLU A 19 21.63 -7.41 8.40
CA GLU A 19 22.35 -8.43 7.66
C GLU A 19 21.43 -9.01 6.58
N ILE A 20 21.82 -8.86 5.32
CA ILE A 20 21.13 -9.42 4.16
C ILE A 20 21.97 -10.58 3.62
N THR A 21 21.41 -11.79 3.63
CA THR A 21 22.05 -12.99 3.11
C THR A 21 21.34 -13.45 1.84
N ILE A 22 22.11 -13.71 0.77
CA ILE A 22 21.57 -14.40 -0.41
C ILE A 22 21.56 -15.89 -0.12
N VAL A 23 20.38 -16.46 0.04
CA VAL A 23 20.21 -17.90 0.28
C VAL A 23 20.43 -18.68 -1.01
N GLU A 24 19.77 -18.25 -2.09
CA GLU A 24 19.84 -18.91 -3.39
C GLU A 24 19.43 -17.92 -4.48
N ALA A 25 20.20 -17.82 -5.56
CA ALA A 25 19.80 -17.14 -6.79
C ALA A 25 19.70 -18.16 -7.92
N LYS A 26 18.51 -18.34 -8.48
CA LYS A 26 18.26 -19.28 -9.59
C LYS A 26 17.10 -18.81 -10.46
N ASN A 27 17.22 -18.95 -11.78
CA ASN A 27 16.17 -18.66 -12.76
C ASN A 27 15.57 -17.23 -12.63
N GLY A 28 16.40 -16.23 -12.32
CA GLY A 28 15.94 -14.85 -12.12
C GLY A 28 15.20 -14.60 -10.80
N VAL A 29 15.03 -15.62 -9.96
CA VAL A 29 14.46 -15.49 -8.61
C VAL A 29 15.57 -15.63 -7.58
N CYS A 30 15.60 -14.70 -6.62
CA CYS A 30 16.55 -14.69 -5.54
C CYS A 30 15.82 -14.87 -4.20
N LYS A 31 16.21 -15.89 -3.44
CA LYS A 31 15.83 -16.04 -2.04
C LYS A 31 16.78 -15.20 -1.20
N VAL A 32 16.22 -14.21 -0.52
CA VAL A 32 16.96 -13.28 0.33
C VAL A 32 16.48 -13.47 1.76
N ALA A 33 17.41 -13.72 2.68
CA ALA A 33 17.16 -13.70 4.10
C ALA A 33 17.62 -12.35 4.65
N ILE A 34 16.76 -11.68 5.41
CA ILE A 34 17.06 -10.40 6.05
C ILE A 34 16.97 -10.62 7.55
N LYS A 35 18.06 -10.35 8.25
CA LYS A 35 18.13 -10.32 9.70
C LYS A 35 18.34 -8.87 10.11
N ALA A 36 17.43 -8.36 10.92
CA ALA A 36 17.53 -7.04 11.51
C ALA A 36 17.01 -7.10 12.94
N ASP A 37 17.35 -6.07 13.72
CA ASP A 37 16.78 -5.88 15.05
C ASP A 37 15.27 -5.59 14.98
N LYS A 38 14.58 -5.75 16.12
CA LYS A 38 13.11 -5.69 16.20
C LYS A 38 12.52 -4.29 15.96
N ASP A 39 13.34 -3.27 16.10
CA ASP A 39 13.01 -1.87 15.83
C ASP A 39 12.91 -1.59 14.32
N VAL A 40 13.67 -2.32 13.50
CA VAL A 40 13.66 -2.18 12.05
C VAL A 40 12.53 -3.00 11.44
N LYS A 41 11.52 -2.31 10.89
CA LYS A 41 10.42 -2.95 10.18
C LYS A 41 10.83 -3.34 8.76
N ILE A 42 10.59 -4.59 8.39
CA ILE A 42 10.90 -5.13 7.06
C ILE A 42 9.59 -5.43 6.34
N TYR A 43 9.44 -4.91 5.12
CA TYR A 43 8.26 -5.12 4.29
C TYR A 43 8.66 -5.48 2.86
N ARG A 44 7.75 -6.15 2.15
CA ARG A 44 7.80 -6.20 0.69
C ARG A 44 7.30 -4.88 0.13
N GLU A 45 7.84 -4.47 -1.01
CA GLU A 45 7.58 -3.16 -1.61
C GLU A 45 6.09 -2.94 -1.90
N GLU A 46 5.42 -3.94 -2.47
CA GLU A 46 4.01 -3.88 -2.83
C GLU A 46 3.10 -3.65 -1.60
N ILE A 47 3.43 -4.28 -0.48
CA ILE A 47 2.70 -4.14 0.77
C ILE A 47 2.97 -2.78 1.40
N TYR A 48 4.23 -2.34 1.37
CA TYR A 48 4.59 -1.02 1.88
C TYR A 48 3.87 0.11 1.12
N LEU A 49 3.80 0.01 -0.20
CA LEU A 49 3.12 1.00 -1.04
C LEU A 49 1.61 1.05 -0.74
N GLN A 50 0.96 -0.11 -0.60
CA GLN A 50 -0.46 -0.19 -0.24
C GLN A 50 -0.74 0.47 1.12
N ILE A 51 0.09 0.20 2.13
CA ILE A 51 -0.06 0.81 3.46
C ILE A 51 0.10 2.33 3.36
N LYS A 52 1.09 2.80 2.61
CA LYS A 52 1.33 4.24 2.41
C LYS A 52 0.14 4.92 1.73
N LEU A 53 -0.43 4.29 0.70
CA LEU A 53 -1.60 4.80 -0.01
C LEU A 53 -2.84 4.81 0.89
N ALA A 54 -3.11 3.73 1.63
CA ALA A 54 -4.23 3.67 2.57
C ALA A 54 -4.13 4.76 3.64
N ASN A 55 -2.92 4.99 4.19
CA ASN A 55 -2.68 6.05 5.15
C ASN A 55 -2.90 7.44 4.56
N LEU A 56 -2.60 7.65 3.28
CA LEU A 56 -2.83 8.93 2.61
C LEU A 56 -4.33 9.18 2.40
N ILE A 57 -5.06 8.17 1.91
CA ILE A 57 -6.51 8.24 1.72
C ILE A 57 -7.22 8.51 3.05
N GLY A 58 -6.84 7.78 4.11
CA GLY A 58 -7.42 7.96 5.44
C GLY A 58 -7.17 9.36 6.02
N LYS A 59 -6.02 9.99 5.71
CA LYS A 59 -5.70 11.35 6.16
C LYS A 59 -6.56 12.43 5.51
N ASN A 60 -6.99 12.24 4.26
CA ASN A 60 -7.77 13.23 3.50
C ASN A 60 -9.28 13.12 3.72
N THR A 61 -9.74 12.44 4.78
CA THR A 61 -11.17 12.26 5.04
C THR A 61 -11.82 13.54 5.56
N ASN A 62 -13.03 13.82 5.07
CA ASN A 62 -13.81 14.99 5.47
C ASN A 62 -14.33 14.82 6.91
N VAL A 63 -14.12 15.83 7.76
CA VAL A 63 -14.52 15.84 9.18
C VAL A 63 -16.03 15.54 9.34
N SER A 64 -16.86 16.00 8.40
CA SER A 64 -18.32 15.80 8.42
C SER A 64 -18.73 14.32 8.27
N ALA A 65 -17.90 13.52 7.58
CA ALA A 65 -18.15 12.08 7.43
C ALA A 65 -17.89 11.32 8.75
N VAL A 66 -16.98 11.82 9.58
CA VAL A 66 -16.64 11.22 10.89
C VAL A 66 -17.79 11.37 11.87
N ASP A 67 -18.49 12.50 11.87
CA ASP A 67 -19.65 12.75 12.72
C ASP A 67 -20.82 11.82 12.37
N SER A 68 -21.01 11.55 11.08
CA SER A 68 -22.04 10.64 10.59
C SER A 68 -21.76 9.21 11.06
N VAL A 69 -20.51 8.75 10.97
CA VAL A 69 -20.07 7.44 11.47
C VAL A 69 -20.22 7.34 12.99
N SER A 70 -19.90 8.40 13.74
CA SER A 70 -20.06 8.46 15.20
C SER A 70 -21.51 8.24 15.63
N ASN A 71 -22.45 8.83 14.90
CA ASN A 71 -23.88 8.67 15.18
C ASN A 71 -24.38 7.25 14.86
N LEU A 72 -23.89 6.62 13.78
CA LEU A 72 -24.20 5.22 13.47
C LEU A 72 -23.68 4.26 14.54
N ILE A 73 -22.43 4.43 14.99
CA ILE A 73 -21.83 3.56 16.02
C ILE A 73 -22.58 3.70 17.37
N LYS A 74 -22.97 4.92 17.75
CA LYS A 74 -23.76 5.18 18.96
C LYS A 74 -25.17 4.59 18.88
N SER A 75 -25.77 4.51 17.68
CA SER A 75 -27.11 3.96 17.51
C SER A 75 -27.22 2.44 17.67
N GLY A 76 -26.10 1.71 17.76
CA GLY A 76 -26.07 0.32 18.26
C GLY A 76 -27.02 -0.67 17.58
N THR A 77 -27.41 -0.45 16.32
CA THR A 77 -28.38 -1.31 15.64
C THR A 77 -27.67 -2.53 15.05
N VAL A 78 -27.96 -3.70 15.61
CA VAL A 78 -27.74 -5.00 14.98
C VAL A 78 -28.45 -4.97 13.61
N LEU A 79 -27.71 -5.21 12.54
CA LEU A 79 -28.17 -5.15 11.16
C LEU A 79 -29.40 -6.06 10.96
N ASN A 80 -30.52 -5.49 10.52
CA ASN A 80 -31.55 -6.25 9.83
C ASN A 80 -31.40 -5.96 8.33
N ASP A 81 -31.08 -7.01 7.58
CA ASP A 81 -30.92 -6.98 6.12
C ASP A 81 -32.22 -6.55 5.44
N LYS A 82 -32.20 -5.37 4.81
CA LYS A 82 -32.89 -5.01 3.55
C LYS A 82 -33.03 -3.50 3.46
N ALA A 83 -32.19 -2.86 2.65
CA ALA A 83 -32.59 -1.75 1.77
C ALA A 83 -31.38 -1.23 0.96
N GLY A 84 -31.51 -1.31 -0.37
CA GLY A 84 -31.11 -0.24 -1.28
C GLY A 84 -29.63 0.15 -1.30
N VAL A 85 -28.84 -0.56 -2.10
CA VAL A 85 -27.62 -0.01 -2.70
C VAL A 85 -28.05 1.08 -3.69
N SER A 86 -28.06 2.34 -3.24
CA SER A 86 -28.15 3.51 -4.11
C SER A 86 -26.76 4.10 -4.32
N SER A 87 -26.30 3.93 -5.55
CA SER A 87 -25.17 4.60 -6.19
C SER A 87 -25.06 6.10 -5.88
N SER A 88 -23.87 6.55 -5.49
CA SER A 88 -23.37 7.92 -5.73
C SER A 88 -21.85 7.87 -5.59
N THR A 89 -21.13 7.88 -6.71
CA THR A 89 -20.48 9.04 -7.34
C THR A 89 -18.99 8.89 -7.10
N GLY A 90 -18.24 8.61 -8.18
CA GLY A 90 -16.82 8.35 -8.10
C GLY A 90 -16.07 9.57 -7.61
N GLU A 91 -15.41 9.45 -6.45
CA GLU A 91 -14.37 10.37 -6.03
C GLU A 91 -13.08 10.01 -6.77
N GLU A 92 -12.67 10.90 -7.68
CA GLU A 92 -11.34 10.90 -8.26
C GLU A 92 -10.37 11.50 -7.25
N VAL A 93 -9.46 10.69 -6.70
CA VAL A 93 -8.39 11.17 -5.81
C VAL A 93 -7.22 11.62 -6.69
N VAL A 94 -7.15 12.92 -6.96
CA VAL A 94 -6.01 13.57 -7.60
C VAL A 94 -4.86 13.63 -6.58
N VAL A 95 -3.75 12.97 -6.89
CA VAL A 95 -2.51 13.09 -6.10
C VAL A 95 -1.73 14.26 -6.67
N ASP A 96 -1.80 15.42 -6.02
CA ASP A 96 -0.97 16.57 -6.36
C ASP A 96 0.49 16.26 -6.01
N GLU A 97 1.27 16.01 -7.06
CA GLU A 97 2.70 15.71 -6.99
C GLU A 97 3.49 17.04 -7.08
N GLU A 98 3.61 17.75 -5.97
CA GLU A 98 4.65 18.78 -5.84
C GLU A 98 6.01 18.13 -5.58
N ASN A 99 6.72 17.78 -6.66
CA ASN A 99 7.97 18.44 -7.05
C ASN A 99 8.95 17.51 -7.83
N SER A 100 9.19 17.91 -9.09
CA SER A 100 10.35 17.62 -9.95
C SER A 100 10.49 16.22 -10.60
N LYS A 101 10.40 16.26 -11.95
CA LYS A 101 10.86 15.28 -12.97
C LYS A 101 9.89 14.16 -13.39
N SER A 102 9.00 14.54 -14.31
CA SER A 102 8.66 13.83 -15.56
C SER A 102 8.76 12.29 -15.58
N THR A 103 7.65 11.59 -15.34
CA THR A 103 7.06 10.63 -16.30
C THR A 103 5.66 10.24 -15.81
N LYS A 104 4.62 10.78 -16.46
CA LYS A 104 3.22 10.44 -16.16
C LYS A 104 2.93 9.00 -16.59
N SER A 105 2.87 8.06 -15.66
CA SER A 105 2.25 6.75 -15.87
C SER A 105 0.83 6.77 -15.31
N SER A 106 -0.17 6.98 -16.18
CA SER A 106 -1.58 6.89 -15.81
C SER A 106 -2.09 5.46 -15.99
N ILE A 107 -2.76 4.93 -14.96
CA ILE A 107 -3.44 3.63 -15.00
C ILE A 107 -4.94 3.88 -15.22
N ARG A 108 -5.48 3.40 -16.34
CA ARG A 108 -6.92 3.44 -16.67
C ARG A 108 -7.60 2.14 -16.27
N ILE A 109 -8.70 2.21 -15.53
CA ILE A 109 -9.58 1.07 -15.25
C ILE A 109 -10.82 1.18 -16.15
N ASN A 110 -11.00 0.21 -17.05
CA ASN A 110 -12.13 0.16 -17.98
C ASN A 110 -13.42 -0.25 -17.26
N LYS A 111 -14.48 0.57 -17.35
CA LYS A 111 -15.83 0.20 -16.94
C LYS A 111 -16.52 -0.49 -18.12
N LYS A 112 -16.76 -1.81 -18.03
CA LYS A 112 -17.65 -2.51 -18.96
C LYS A 112 -19.08 -2.04 -18.68
N ASN A 113 -19.69 -1.41 -19.68
CA ASN A 113 -21.14 -1.21 -19.75
C ASN A 113 -21.84 -2.57 -19.70
N VAL A 114 -22.87 -2.68 -18.88
CA VAL A 114 -23.96 -3.65 -19.04
C VAL A 114 -25.24 -2.82 -19.04
N GLU A 115 -25.95 -2.87 -20.15
CA GLU A 115 -27.20 -2.17 -20.45
C GLU A 115 -28.35 -2.65 -19.56
N SER A 116 -29.28 -1.73 -19.26
CA SER A 116 -30.72 -1.93 -19.17
C SER A 116 -31.41 -0.58 -19.32
#